data_AF-A0A484M646-F1
#
_entry.id   AF-A0A484M646-F1
#
_cell.length_a   1.000
_cell.length_b   1.000
_cell.length_c   1.000
_cell.angle_alpha   90.00
_cell.angle_beta   90.00
_cell.angle_gamma   90.00
#
_symmetry.space_group_name_H-M   'P 1'
#
loop_
_entity.id
_entity.type
_entity.pdbx_description
1 polymer ?
#
loop_
_entity_poly.entity_id
_entity_poly.type
_entity_poly.pdbx_seq_one_letter_code
_entity_poly.pdbx_strand_id
1 'polypeptide(L)'
;MTDQGSFLNRISIRRNQVASMESGNNPHDQELEDLEFFQKHVADRFSELLPAQKPGDPTDSPACDPSPLLSISWFRKLLDSFILCEAEFKAVVLIGRDPSQFSKPPLDRLIPDLLDRSVKALDICNAVSHGVELVRHWQKLAQIAVTCLEQKPLGEGQVRRAKKALDTLLTSMALDDKESNSGHGKISERSWSFGRRSGAAASSNKDRTAGSFRSLSWSVAKSWSAAKQIQAMSSNLAAPRGGETTALPVYIMSTVLLFVMWALVAAIPCQERNGLTAHFPLPRQVTWGQALIGLHEKIAEEWKKKEKKGTSGLLEEVQRMEKVAQTLVEFADSFQFPMEEDKADEVAVQVAELADVCRKMEDGLVPLQQQVREVFHRIVRSRAEVLDVLDQVGKMSSPVPY
;
A
#
# COMPACT_ATOMS: atom_id res chain seq x y z
N MET A 1 14.70 14.12 15.98
CA MET A 1 14.27 12.98 16.81
C MET A 1 13.91 13.34 18.26
N THR A 2 13.71 14.62 18.63
CA THR A 2 13.51 15.01 20.05
C THR A 2 12.10 15.51 20.44
N ASP A 3 11.14 15.65 19.50
CA ASP A 3 9.80 16.18 19.83
C ASP A 3 8.66 15.13 19.89
N GLN A 4 8.85 13.92 19.35
CA GLN A 4 7.82 12.88 19.33
C GLN A 4 7.43 12.39 20.74
N GLY A 5 8.42 12.23 21.62
CA GLY A 5 8.17 11.90 23.02
C GLY A 5 7.51 13.06 23.78
N SER A 6 7.76 14.31 23.36
CA SER A 6 7.26 15.52 24.02
C SER A 6 5.74 15.68 23.87
N PHE A 7 5.17 15.47 22.68
CA PHE A 7 3.72 15.61 22.46
C PHE A 7 2.91 14.54 23.19
N LEU A 8 3.26 13.26 23.02
CA LEU A 8 2.58 12.16 23.71
C LEU A 8 2.80 12.21 25.24
N ASN A 9 3.98 12.63 25.71
CA ASN A 9 4.19 12.85 27.14
C ASN A 9 3.42 14.07 27.65
N ARG A 10 3.24 15.15 26.87
CA ARG A 10 2.37 16.28 27.27
C ARG A 10 0.92 15.84 27.44
N ILE A 11 0.39 15.02 26.53
CA ILE A 11 -0.97 14.46 26.65
C ILE A 11 -1.06 13.51 27.87
N SER A 12 -0.04 12.67 28.08
CA SER A 12 0.03 11.72 29.20
C SER A 12 0.15 12.42 30.57
N ILE A 13 1.00 13.45 30.68
CA ILE A 13 1.18 14.27 31.90
C ILE A 13 -0.10 15.01 32.25
N ARG A 14 -0.85 15.48 31.24
CA ARG A 14 -2.13 16.18 31.42
C ARG A 14 -3.26 15.25 31.86
N ARG A 15 -3.27 13.97 31.46
CA ARG A 15 -4.23 12.97 31.98
C ARG A 15 -4.21 12.88 33.51
N ASN A 16 -3.04 13.05 34.14
CA ASN A 16 -2.91 13.08 35.60
C ASN A 16 -3.24 14.44 36.23
N GLN A 17 -3.30 15.53 35.44
CA GLN A 17 -3.63 16.88 35.92
C GLN A 17 -5.10 17.27 35.76
N VAL A 18 -5.92 16.52 35.01
CA VAL A 18 -7.38 16.76 34.94
C VAL A 18 -8.08 16.55 36.32
N ALA A 19 -7.35 16.07 37.34
CA ALA A 19 -7.80 16.02 38.73
C ALA A 19 -7.30 17.20 39.60
N SER A 20 -6.50 18.15 39.10
CA SER A 20 -5.88 19.18 39.95
C SER A 20 -5.68 20.53 39.24
N MET A 21 -6.62 21.44 39.52
CA MET A 21 -6.56 22.92 39.49
C MET A 21 -5.90 23.66 38.31
N GLU A 22 -6.76 24.42 37.62
CA GLU A 22 -6.58 25.79 37.13
C GLU A 22 -5.15 26.26 36.77
N SER A 23 -4.88 26.32 35.48
CA SER A 23 -3.95 27.28 34.87
C SER A 23 -4.69 27.96 33.72
N GLY A 24 -4.62 29.28 33.62
CA GLY A 24 -5.62 30.14 32.97
C GLY A 24 -5.67 30.14 31.44
N ASN A 25 -5.64 28.96 30.81
CA ASN A 25 -5.87 28.79 29.39
C ASN A 25 -7.31 28.25 29.17
N ASN A 26 -8.08 28.88 28.28
CA ASN A 26 -9.42 28.42 27.96
C ASN A 26 -9.32 27.03 27.31
N PRO A 27 -10.14 26.03 27.66
CA PRO A 27 -10.06 24.68 27.06
C PRO A 27 -10.11 24.69 25.52
N HIS A 28 -10.82 25.68 24.95
CA HIS A 28 -10.90 25.91 23.52
C HIS A 28 -9.56 26.31 22.88
N ASP A 29 -8.75 27.13 23.57
CA ASP A 29 -7.44 27.57 23.06
C ASP A 29 -6.45 26.40 23.01
N GLN A 30 -6.56 25.46 23.96
CA GLN A 30 -5.75 24.25 23.97
C GLN A 30 -6.11 23.29 22.84
N GLU A 31 -7.41 23.10 22.56
CA GLU A 31 -7.85 22.26 21.43
C GLU A 31 -7.37 22.78 20.07
N LEU A 32 -7.31 24.12 19.93
CA LEU A 32 -6.78 24.77 18.74
C LEU A 32 -5.27 24.54 18.61
N GLU A 33 -4.51 24.69 19.71
CA GLU A 33 -3.07 24.45 19.73
C GLU A 33 -2.74 22.99 19.37
N ASP A 34 -3.45 22.02 19.97
CA ASP A 34 -3.25 20.59 19.69
C ASP A 34 -3.57 20.25 18.22
N LEU A 35 -4.58 20.91 17.64
CA LEU A 35 -4.94 20.80 16.23
C LEU A 35 -3.87 21.40 15.29
N GLU A 36 -3.26 22.53 15.67
CA GLU A 36 -2.16 23.13 14.91
C GLU A 36 -0.91 22.25 14.92
N PHE A 37 -0.55 21.68 16.07
CA PHE A 37 0.55 20.71 16.16
C PHE A 37 0.29 19.48 15.31
N PHE A 38 -0.91 18.93 15.36
CA PHE A 38 -1.30 17.78 14.54
C PHE A 38 -1.15 18.09 13.05
N GLN A 39 -1.67 19.24 12.58
CA GLN A 39 -1.52 19.68 11.19
C GLN A 39 -0.04 19.81 10.78
N LYS A 40 0.77 20.43 11.64
CA LYS A 40 2.20 20.60 11.40
C LYS A 40 2.92 19.25 11.30
N HIS A 41 2.69 18.34 12.24
CA HIS A 41 3.32 17.02 12.23
C HIS A 41 2.91 16.19 11.02
N VAL A 42 1.64 16.27 10.58
CA VAL A 42 1.21 15.67 9.31
C VAL A 42 1.99 16.27 8.14
N ALA A 43 2.12 17.60 8.07
CA ALA A 43 2.88 18.28 7.02
C ALA A 43 4.35 17.81 6.97
N ASP A 44 5.00 17.80 8.13
CA ASP A 44 6.42 17.47 8.26
C ASP A 44 6.68 16.00 7.86
N ARG A 45 5.87 15.06 8.38
CA ARG A 45 5.97 13.62 8.06
C ARG A 45 5.84 13.32 6.58
N PHE A 46 4.89 13.97 5.89
CA PHE A 46 4.70 13.75 4.46
C PHE A 46 5.74 14.49 3.62
N SER A 47 6.33 15.57 4.13
CA SER A 47 7.44 16.27 3.48
C SER A 47 8.70 15.41 3.45
N GLU A 48 8.97 14.64 4.51
CA GLU A 48 10.08 13.67 4.57
C GLU A 48 9.95 12.51 3.56
N LEU A 49 8.73 12.24 3.08
CA LEU A 49 8.46 11.21 2.07
C LEU A 49 8.66 11.71 0.63
N LEU A 50 8.79 13.03 0.42
CA LEU A 50 9.08 13.56 -0.91
C LEU A 50 10.47 13.12 -1.36
N PRO A 51 10.66 12.77 -2.64
CA PRO A 51 11.99 12.54 -3.18
C PRO A 51 12.83 13.79 -2.96
N ALA A 52 14.04 13.64 -2.43
CA ALA A 52 14.98 14.74 -2.30
C ALA A 52 15.15 15.38 -3.69
N GLN A 53 14.74 16.64 -3.84
CA GLN A 53 15.12 17.44 -5.00
C GLN A 53 16.64 17.57 -4.90
N LYS A 54 17.41 16.93 -5.78
CA LYS A 54 18.86 17.15 -5.82
C LYS A 54 19.14 18.65 -6.01
N PRO A 55 19.73 19.37 -5.05
CA PRO A 55 20.55 20.52 -5.40
C PRO A 55 21.97 19.99 -5.62
N GLY A 56 22.69 20.51 -6.60
CA GLY A 56 24.11 20.22 -6.68
C GLY A 56 24.81 20.75 -5.43
N ASP A 57 25.21 19.87 -4.52
CA ASP A 57 26.37 20.09 -3.64
C ASP A 57 26.85 18.76 -3.03
N PRO A 58 28.15 18.46 -3.03
CA PRO A 58 28.71 17.29 -2.37
C PRO A 58 28.96 17.64 -0.90
N THR A 59 28.00 17.34 -0.03
CA THR A 59 28.25 17.38 1.42
C THR A 59 28.32 15.96 1.96
N ASP A 60 29.51 15.65 2.48
CA ASP A 60 29.89 14.41 3.15
C ASP A 60 28.95 14.11 4.33
N SER A 61 27.97 13.22 4.10
CA SER A 61 27.25 12.52 5.17
C SER A 61 26.85 11.12 4.69
N PRO A 62 27.48 10.05 5.21
CA PRO A 62 27.34 8.70 4.66
C PRO A 62 26.13 7.93 5.23
N ALA A 63 24.97 8.58 5.39
CA ALA A 63 23.85 7.94 6.09
C ALA A 63 22.45 8.42 5.66
N CYS A 64 22.15 8.44 4.36
CA CYS A 64 20.83 8.10 3.81
C CYS A 64 20.87 8.36 2.30
N ASP A 65 21.12 7.31 1.51
CA ASP A 65 20.68 7.37 0.12
C ASP A 65 19.16 7.61 0.12
N PRO A 66 18.64 8.62 -0.60
CA PRO A 66 17.21 8.84 -0.66
C PRO A 66 16.55 7.61 -1.29
N SER A 67 15.79 6.88 -0.48
CA SER A 67 14.97 5.75 -0.91
C SER A 67 14.16 6.14 -2.16
N PRO A 68 14.25 5.38 -3.27
CA PRO A 68 13.44 5.66 -4.46
C PRO A 68 11.95 5.71 -4.11
N LEU A 69 11.23 6.63 -4.74
CA LEU A 69 9.78 6.76 -4.60
C LEU A 69 9.12 5.42 -4.97
N LEU A 70 8.12 4.98 -4.18
CA LEU A 70 7.45 3.69 -4.35
C LEU A 70 8.33 2.44 -4.18
N SER A 71 9.54 2.56 -3.61
CA SER A 71 10.30 1.39 -3.14
C SER A 71 9.68 0.76 -1.89
N ILE A 72 10.05 -0.48 -1.57
CA ILE A 72 9.63 -1.15 -0.33
C ILE A 72 9.97 -0.27 0.88
N SER A 73 11.19 0.28 0.93
CA SER A 73 11.63 1.14 2.04
C SER A 73 10.82 2.44 2.16
N TRP A 74 10.39 3.01 1.03
CA TRP A 74 9.51 4.18 1.03
C TRP A 74 8.12 3.85 1.58
N PHE A 75 7.55 2.70 1.19
CA PHE A 75 6.27 2.26 1.73
C PHE A 75 6.32 2.01 3.23
N ARG A 76 7.42 1.45 3.74
CA ARG A 76 7.60 1.29 5.18
C ARG A 76 7.54 2.63 5.93
N LYS A 77 8.25 3.64 5.42
CA LYS A 77 8.19 5.01 5.97
C LYS A 77 6.79 5.62 5.86
N LEU A 78 6.07 5.38 4.76
CA LEU A 78 4.68 5.83 4.59
C LEU A 78 3.75 5.21 5.66
N LEU A 79 3.87 3.92 5.92
CA LEU A 79 3.06 3.23 6.94
C LEU A 79 3.42 3.71 8.35
N ASP A 80 4.71 3.95 8.62
CA ASP A 80 5.15 4.53 9.90
C ASP A 80 4.56 5.93 10.10
N SER A 81 4.60 6.79 9.07
CA SER A 81 3.95 8.12 9.10
C SER A 81 2.44 8.02 9.34
N PHE A 82 1.75 7.08 8.70
CA PHE A 82 0.32 6.82 8.95
C PHE A 82 0.07 6.46 10.42
N ILE A 83 0.84 5.53 10.96
CA ILE A 83 0.71 5.05 12.34
C ILE A 83 0.88 6.20 13.34
N LEU A 84 1.86 7.06 13.11
CA LEU A 84 2.10 8.23 13.95
C LEU A 84 0.96 9.25 13.85
N CYS A 85 0.47 9.53 12.65
CA CYS A 85 -0.68 10.41 12.46
C CYS A 85 -1.95 9.85 13.12
N GLU A 86 -2.16 8.53 13.08
CA GLU A 86 -3.29 7.87 13.75
C GLU A 86 -3.24 8.02 15.26
N ALA A 87 -2.06 7.82 15.87
CA ALA A 87 -1.89 7.98 17.30
C ALA A 87 -2.21 9.41 17.77
N GLU A 88 -1.73 10.43 17.04
CA GLU A 88 -2.00 11.83 17.36
C GLU A 88 -3.45 12.22 17.09
N PHE A 89 -4.05 11.75 16.01
CA PHE A 89 -5.46 11.95 15.73
C PHE A 89 -6.35 11.47 16.87
N LYS A 90 -6.07 10.28 17.40
CA LYS A 90 -6.80 9.76 18.54
C LYS A 90 -6.65 10.66 19.77
N ALA A 91 -5.45 11.19 20.00
CA ALA A 91 -5.25 12.15 21.07
C ALA A 91 -6.08 13.43 20.88
N VAL A 92 -6.16 13.95 19.64
CA VAL A 92 -6.92 15.17 19.34
C VAL A 92 -8.44 14.95 19.35
N VAL A 93 -8.93 13.75 18.98
CA VAL A 93 -10.37 13.50 18.77
C VAL A 93 -11.02 12.68 19.88
N LEU A 94 -10.32 11.73 20.47
CA LEU A 94 -10.86 10.79 21.46
C LEU A 94 -10.41 11.11 22.88
N ILE A 95 -9.22 11.68 23.06
CA ILE A 95 -8.66 11.97 24.38
C ILE A 95 -8.97 13.42 24.76
N GLY A 96 -9.70 13.63 25.85
CA GLY A 96 -9.93 14.98 26.41
C GLY A 96 -11.16 15.72 25.87
N ARG A 97 -11.95 15.11 24.98
CA ARG A 97 -13.24 15.66 24.54
C ARG A 97 -14.42 15.05 25.28
N ASP A 98 -15.46 15.86 25.48
CA ASP A 98 -16.76 15.39 25.94
C ASP A 98 -17.37 14.43 24.89
N PRO A 99 -17.67 13.16 25.27
CA PRO A 99 -18.31 12.20 24.38
C PRO A 99 -19.57 12.75 23.68
N SER A 100 -20.34 13.63 24.35
CA SER A 100 -21.58 14.18 23.79
C SER A 100 -21.39 14.88 22.43
N GLN A 101 -20.18 15.36 22.13
CA GLN A 101 -19.83 16.01 20.86
C GLN A 101 -19.99 15.07 19.66
N PHE A 102 -19.88 13.75 19.85
CA PHE A 102 -20.04 12.76 18.77
C PHE A 102 -21.47 12.66 18.25
N SER A 103 -22.46 13.08 19.05
CA SER A 103 -23.87 13.20 18.64
C SER A 103 -24.23 14.55 18.03
N LYS A 104 -23.28 15.49 17.95
CA LYS A 104 -23.53 16.85 17.46
C LYS A 104 -22.91 17.07 16.08
N PRO A 105 -23.51 17.93 15.24
CA PRO A 105 -22.88 18.37 14.00
C PRO A 105 -21.53 19.04 14.24
N PRO A 106 -20.51 18.78 13.39
CA PRO A 106 -20.53 17.91 12.21
C PRO A 106 -20.08 16.46 12.46
N LEU A 107 -19.76 16.08 13.71
CA LEU A 107 -19.17 14.78 14.04
C LEU A 107 -20.17 13.63 13.90
N ASP A 108 -21.45 13.89 14.17
CA ASP A 108 -22.57 12.97 13.96
C ASP A 108 -22.60 12.33 12.56
N ARG A 109 -22.14 13.06 11.53
CA ARG A 109 -21.98 12.57 10.16
C ARG A 109 -20.58 12.04 9.86
N LEU A 110 -19.55 12.76 10.31
CA LEU A 110 -18.16 12.46 9.94
C LEU A 110 -17.64 11.16 10.59
N ILE A 111 -18.10 10.82 11.79
CA ILE A 111 -17.68 9.61 12.50
C ILE A 111 -18.22 8.34 11.82
N PRO A 112 -19.52 8.23 11.48
CA PRO A 112 -20.01 7.12 10.66
C PRO A 112 -19.25 6.96 9.33
N ASP A 113 -18.97 8.07 8.63
CA ASP A 113 -18.21 8.02 7.38
C ASP A 113 -16.76 7.52 7.62
N LEU A 114 -16.11 7.91 8.72
CA LEU A 114 -14.80 7.41 9.11
C LEU A 114 -14.83 5.90 9.41
N LEU A 115 -15.84 5.43 10.14
CA LEU A 115 -16.01 4.02 10.47
C LEU A 115 -16.25 3.19 9.20
N ASP A 116 -17.03 3.69 8.26
CA ASP A 116 -17.24 3.05 6.96
C ASP A 116 -15.93 2.96 6.14
N ARG A 117 -15.15 4.05 6.08
CA ARG A 117 -13.81 4.05 5.45
C ARG A 117 -12.86 3.07 6.12
N SER A 118 -12.94 2.93 7.45
CA SER A 118 -12.08 2.00 8.20
C SER A 118 -12.30 0.55 7.75
N VAL A 119 -13.55 0.12 7.53
CA VAL A 119 -13.86 -1.24 7.05
C VAL A 119 -13.27 -1.47 5.65
N LYS A 120 -13.43 -0.50 4.75
CA LYS A 120 -12.85 -0.57 3.40
C LYS A 120 -11.32 -0.63 3.42
N ALA A 121 -10.69 0.12 4.32
CA ALA A 121 -9.25 0.07 4.52
C ALA A 121 -8.78 -1.29 5.04
N LEU A 122 -9.55 -1.96 5.92
CA LEU A 122 -9.25 -3.32 6.39
C LEU A 122 -9.30 -4.33 5.23
N ASP A 123 -10.30 -4.24 4.35
CA ASP A 123 -10.38 -5.07 3.15
C ASP A 123 -9.18 -4.86 2.22
N ILE A 124 -8.76 -3.61 2.04
CA ILE A 124 -7.57 -3.28 1.25
C ILE A 124 -6.30 -3.83 1.90
N CYS A 125 -6.13 -3.73 3.22
CA CYS A 125 -4.97 -4.31 3.92
C CYS A 125 -4.86 -5.83 3.70
N ASN A 126 -6.00 -6.54 3.68
CA ASN A 126 -6.03 -7.97 3.36
C ASN A 126 -5.63 -8.23 1.90
N ALA A 127 -6.22 -7.49 0.95
CA ALA A 127 -5.89 -7.62 -0.47
C ALA A 127 -4.40 -7.33 -0.75
N VAL A 128 -3.86 -6.27 -0.15
CA VAL A 128 -2.44 -5.90 -0.22
C VAL A 128 -1.56 -6.99 0.39
N SER A 129 -1.96 -7.58 1.52
CA SER A 129 -1.21 -8.68 2.14
C SER A 129 -1.10 -9.91 1.23
N HIS A 130 -2.14 -10.19 0.43
CA HIS A 130 -2.11 -11.23 -0.61
C HIS A 130 -1.26 -10.81 -1.81
N GLY A 131 -1.33 -9.54 -2.22
CA GLY A 131 -0.47 -8.98 -3.26
C GLY A 131 1.02 -9.09 -2.91
N VAL A 132 1.41 -8.85 -1.66
CA VAL A 132 2.80 -9.02 -1.19
C VAL A 132 3.24 -10.50 -1.28
N GLU A 133 2.35 -11.44 -0.97
CA GLU A 133 2.64 -12.87 -1.12
C GLU A 133 2.86 -13.26 -2.59
N LEU A 134 2.09 -12.66 -3.51
CA LEU A 134 2.27 -12.85 -4.94
C LEU A 134 3.60 -12.26 -5.44
N VAL A 135 3.97 -11.06 -4.98
CA VAL A 135 5.29 -10.47 -5.29
C VAL A 135 6.42 -11.36 -4.76
N ARG A 136 6.25 -11.98 -3.59
CA ARG A 136 7.22 -12.97 -3.06
C ARG A 136 7.30 -14.22 -3.94
N HIS A 137 6.19 -14.65 -4.54
CA HIS A 137 6.22 -15.75 -5.51
C HIS A 137 7.04 -15.38 -6.76
N TRP A 138 6.87 -14.16 -7.28
CA TRP A 138 7.67 -13.64 -8.38
C TRP A 138 9.16 -13.57 -8.05
N GLN A 139 9.51 -13.07 -6.86
CA GLN A 139 10.89 -13.07 -6.36
C GLN A 139 11.52 -14.47 -6.37
N LYS A 140 10.78 -15.51 -5.95
CA LYS A 140 11.29 -16.89 -5.99
C LYS A 140 11.56 -17.39 -7.41
N LEU A 141 10.72 -17.02 -8.39
CA LEU A 141 10.95 -17.37 -9.80
C LEU A 141 12.18 -16.67 -10.35
N ALA A 142 12.35 -15.38 -10.05
CA ALA A 142 13.55 -14.62 -10.40
C ALA A 142 14.82 -15.22 -9.77
N GLN A 143 14.76 -15.63 -8.50
CA GLN A 143 15.90 -16.26 -7.81
C GLN A 143 16.33 -17.59 -8.45
N ILE A 144 15.38 -18.37 -8.98
CA ILE A 144 15.71 -19.58 -9.76
C ILE A 144 16.51 -19.20 -11.01
N ALA A 145 16.10 -18.15 -11.73
CA ALA A 145 16.82 -17.69 -12.92
C ALA A 145 18.23 -17.22 -12.58
N VAL A 146 18.39 -16.40 -11.54
CA VAL A 146 19.70 -15.95 -11.02
C VAL A 146 20.60 -17.14 -10.73
N THR A 147 20.12 -18.10 -9.94
CA THR A 147 20.90 -19.29 -9.53
C THR A 147 21.34 -20.15 -10.73
N CYS A 148 20.57 -20.16 -11.83
CA CYS A 148 20.95 -20.89 -13.04
C CYS A 148 22.01 -20.13 -13.85
N LEU A 149 21.84 -18.82 -14.01
CA LEU A 149 22.70 -17.98 -14.85
C LEU A 149 24.06 -17.65 -14.19
N GLU A 150 24.17 -17.73 -12.87
CA GLU A 150 25.44 -17.56 -12.13
C GLU A 150 26.40 -18.76 -12.24
N GLN A 151 25.93 -19.92 -12.73
CA GLN A 151 26.77 -21.12 -12.81
C GLN A 151 27.86 -21.01 -13.88
N LYS A 152 29.08 -21.42 -13.53
CA LYS A 152 30.25 -21.46 -14.43
C LYS A 152 30.77 -22.89 -14.61
N PRO A 153 31.01 -23.38 -15.84
CA PRO A 153 30.71 -22.72 -17.12
C PRO A 153 29.20 -22.66 -17.38
N LEU A 154 28.74 -21.60 -18.04
CA LEU A 154 27.34 -21.44 -18.40
C LEU A 154 27.00 -22.31 -19.61
N GLY A 155 26.07 -23.25 -19.43
CA GLY A 155 25.65 -24.19 -20.46
C GLY A 155 24.18 -24.03 -20.88
N GLU A 156 23.81 -24.55 -22.05
CA GLU A 156 22.46 -24.47 -22.60
C GLU A 156 21.36 -24.93 -21.63
N GLY A 157 21.64 -25.98 -20.83
CA GLY A 157 20.68 -26.49 -19.86
C GLY A 157 20.30 -25.47 -18.78
N GLN A 158 21.28 -24.69 -18.30
CA GLN A 158 21.03 -23.65 -17.29
C GLN A 158 20.27 -22.48 -17.90
N VAL A 159 20.64 -22.06 -19.11
CA VAL A 159 19.95 -20.99 -19.84
C VAL A 159 18.49 -21.36 -20.12
N ARG A 160 18.21 -22.59 -20.57
CA ARG A 160 16.83 -23.07 -20.77
C ARG A 160 16.02 -23.10 -19.47
N ARG A 161 16.65 -23.45 -18.35
CA ARG A 161 15.99 -23.46 -17.03
C ARG A 161 15.70 -22.05 -16.53
N ALA A 162 16.65 -21.14 -16.67
CA ALA A 162 16.48 -19.72 -16.36
C ALA A 162 15.34 -19.13 -17.19
N LYS A 163 15.35 -19.35 -18.50
CA LYS A 163 14.30 -18.92 -19.41
C LYS A 163 12.93 -19.39 -18.95
N LYS A 164 12.77 -20.68 -18.65
CA LYS A 164 11.48 -21.22 -18.19
C LYS A 164 10.97 -20.52 -16.92
N ALA A 165 11.86 -20.21 -15.98
CA ALA A 165 11.49 -19.49 -14.76
C ALA A 165 11.09 -18.03 -15.06
N LEU A 166 11.83 -17.35 -15.95
CA LEU A 166 11.53 -15.98 -16.38
C LEU A 166 10.23 -15.89 -17.21
N ASP A 167 9.99 -16.82 -18.13
CA ASP A 167 8.73 -16.91 -18.88
C ASP A 167 7.54 -17.09 -17.94
N THR A 168 7.71 -17.94 -16.91
CA THR A 168 6.69 -18.18 -15.88
C THR A 168 6.43 -16.92 -15.05
N LEU A 169 7.49 -16.19 -14.69
CA LEU A 169 7.44 -14.92 -13.97
C LEU A 169 6.66 -13.87 -14.76
N LEU A 170 7.06 -13.60 -16.01
CA LEU A 170 6.44 -12.60 -16.88
C LEU A 170 4.99 -12.98 -17.23
N THR A 171 4.70 -14.27 -17.44
CA THR A 171 3.33 -14.74 -17.66
C THR A 171 2.46 -14.51 -16.43
N SER A 172 2.97 -14.80 -15.22
CA SER A 172 2.21 -14.55 -13.98
C SER A 172 1.95 -13.06 -13.77
N MET A 173 2.93 -12.21 -14.08
CA MET A 173 2.81 -10.75 -14.04
C MET A 173 1.73 -10.22 -15.00
N ALA A 174 1.63 -10.79 -16.21
CA ALA A 174 0.66 -10.38 -17.22
C ALA A 174 -0.75 -10.97 -17.03
N LEU A 175 -0.89 -12.12 -16.35
CA LEU A 175 -2.20 -12.72 -16.07
C LEU A 175 -2.99 -11.93 -15.02
N ASP A 176 -2.30 -11.35 -14.03
CA ASP A 176 -2.88 -10.41 -13.08
C ASP A 176 -3.59 -9.23 -13.78
N ASP A 177 -3.05 -8.78 -14.91
CA ASP A 177 -3.66 -7.70 -15.71
C ASP A 177 -4.91 -8.16 -16.48
N LYS A 178 -4.92 -9.41 -16.96
CA LYS A 178 -6.00 -9.95 -17.80
C LYS A 178 -7.20 -10.43 -17.01
N GLU A 179 -7.02 -11.00 -15.82
CA GLU A 179 -8.14 -11.37 -14.94
C GLU A 179 -8.97 -10.13 -14.60
N SER A 180 -8.32 -8.97 -14.39
CA SER A 180 -8.94 -7.65 -14.21
C SER A 180 -9.75 -7.16 -15.43
N ASN A 181 -9.32 -7.48 -16.66
CA ASN A 181 -9.98 -7.04 -17.90
C ASN A 181 -11.15 -7.95 -18.34
N SER A 182 -11.28 -9.14 -17.75
CA SER A 182 -12.26 -10.16 -18.16
C SER A 182 -13.64 -10.01 -17.50
N GLY A 183 -13.89 -8.92 -16.77
CA GLY A 183 -15.11 -8.63 -16.01
C GLY A 183 -16.41 -8.39 -16.81
N HIS A 184 -16.54 -8.92 -18.03
CA HIS A 184 -17.79 -8.92 -18.81
C HIS A 184 -18.01 -10.20 -19.65
N GLY A 185 -17.41 -11.33 -19.28
CA GLY A 185 -17.69 -12.63 -19.89
C GLY A 185 -18.41 -13.54 -18.92
N LYS A 186 -19.67 -13.90 -19.21
CA LYS A 186 -20.36 -15.04 -18.57
C LYS A 186 -19.60 -16.33 -18.88
N ILE A 187 -18.55 -16.63 -18.12
CA ILE A 187 -17.98 -17.98 -18.10
C ILE A 187 -18.70 -18.70 -16.96
N SER A 188 -19.72 -19.47 -17.36
CA SER A 188 -20.30 -20.51 -16.53
C SER A 188 -19.20 -21.50 -16.18
N GLU A 189 -18.55 -21.33 -15.03
CA GLU A 189 -17.75 -22.38 -14.43
C GLU A 189 -18.70 -23.45 -13.90
N ARG A 190 -18.99 -24.44 -14.75
CA ARG A 190 -19.48 -25.72 -14.28
C ARG A 190 -18.35 -26.35 -13.47
N SER A 191 -18.48 -26.26 -12.15
CA SER A 191 -17.75 -27.05 -11.17
C SER A 191 -17.86 -28.53 -11.54
N TRP A 192 -16.76 -29.16 -11.95
CA TRP A 192 -16.65 -30.60 -12.13
C TRP A 192 -15.75 -31.17 -11.05
N SER A 193 -16.38 -31.69 -10.01
CA SER A 193 -15.77 -32.52 -8.98
C SER A 193 -15.91 -34.01 -9.34
N PHE A 194 -14.83 -34.78 -9.11
CA PHE A 194 -14.76 -36.25 -9.01
C PHE A 194 -15.11 -37.11 -10.25
N GLY A 195 -14.13 -37.88 -10.75
CA GLY A 195 -14.33 -39.01 -11.67
C GLY A 195 -13.04 -39.78 -11.96
N ARG A 196 -13.10 -41.12 -11.89
CA ARG A 196 -11.98 -42.07 -11.77
C ARG A 196 -11.26 -42.43 -13.09
N ARG A 197 -10.08 -43.07 -12.96
CA ARG A 197 -9.22 -43.67 -14.00
C ARG A 197 -9.93 -44.69 -14.92
N SER A 198 -9.68 -44.61 -16.22
CA SER A 198 -9.46 -45.67 -17.26
C SER A 198 -9.49 -44.92 -18.62
N GLY A 199 -8.59 -45.01 -19.60
CA GLY A 199 -7.92 -46.16 -20.22
C GLY A 199 -7.99 -45.95 -21.74
N ALA A 200 -6.83 -45.75 -22.38
CA ALA A 200 -6.51 -45.91 -23.81
C ALA A 200 -6.97 -44.92 -24.91
N ALA A 201 -6.04 -44.77 -25.87
CA ALA A 201 -6.13 -44.35 -27.28
C ALA A 201 -5.96 -42.87 -27.65
N ALA A 202 -4.72 -42.58 -28.07
CA ALA A 202 -4.20 -41.61 -29.01
C ALA A 202 -5.19 -40.64 -29.71
N SER A 203 -4.93 -39.34 -29.55
CA SER A 203 -4.76 -38.44 -30.69
C SER A 203 -3.77 -37.33 -30.35
N SER A 204 -2.93 -37.03 -31.33
CA SER A 204 -1.94 -35.96 -31.36
C SER A 204 -2.54 -34.62 -30.95
N ASN A 205 -2.00 -33.99 -29.91
CA ASN A 205 -1.98 -32.53 -29.80
C ASN A 205 -0.78 -32.06 -28.98
N LYS A 206 0.19 -31.50 -29.70
CA LYS A 206 1.37 -30.79 -29.21
C LYS A 206 0.95 -29.37 -28.88
N ASP A 207 0.28 -29.16 -27.73
CA ASP A 207 0.00 -27.83 -27.14
C ASP A 207 -0.55 -27.97 -25.70
N ARG A 208 0.30 -28.45 -24.78
CA ARG A 208 -0.07 -28.55 -23.34
C ARG A 208 1.00 -27.98 -22.40
N THR A 209 1.53 -26.81 -22.71
CA THR A 209 2.32 -26.00 -21.77
C THR A 209 1.47 -25.01 -20.95
N ALA A 210 0.18 -24.83 -21.27
CA ALA A 210 -0.73 -23.92 -20.56
C ALA A 210 -1.62 -24.61 -19.51
N GLY A 211 -1.07 -25.55 -18.72
CA GLY A 211 -1.89 -26.52 -17.99
C GLY A 211 -1.47 -26.85 -16.57
N SER A 212 -1.11 -25.88 -15.73
CA SER A 212 -1.23 -25.99 -14.26
C SER A 212 -0.91 -24.69 -13.50
N PHE A 213 -1.26 -23.52 -14.04
CA PHE A 213 -1.32 -22.34 -13.17
C PHE A 213 -2.63 -22.42 -12.40
N ARG A 214 -2.57 -23.05 -11.22
CA ARG A 214 -3.54 -22.67 -10.19
C ARG A 214 -3.20 -21.22 -9.91
N SER A 215 -4.02 -20.31 -10.45
CA SER A 215 -4.14 -18.95 -9.94
C SER A 215 -4.06 -19.08 -8.42
N LEU A 216 -3.14 -18.34 -7.79
CA LEU A 216 -3.14 -18.16 -6.35
C LEU A 216 -4.44 -17.43 -6.04
N SER A 217 -5.52 -18.21 -6.01
CA SER A 217 -6.88 -17.72 -6.13
C SER A 217 -7.06 -16.68 -5.05
N TRP A 218 -7.25 -15.44 -5.47
CA TRP A 218 -7.59 -14.34 -4.60
C TRP A 218 -8.64 -14.84 -3.61
N SER A 219 -8.36 -14.76 -2.32
CA SER A 219 -9.27 -15.20 -1.24
C SER A 219 -10.52 -14.33 -1.17
N VAL A 220 -10.62 -13.33 -2.04
CA VAL A 220 -11.67 -12.33 -2.10
C VAL A 220 -12.69 -12.73 -3.16
N ALA A 221 -13.95 -12.37 -2.94
CA ALA A 221 -15.02 -12.64 -3.89
C ALA A 221 -14.68 -12.11 -5.29
N LYS A 222 -15.07 -12.84 -6.34
CA LYS A 222 -14.85 -12.45 -7.75
C LYS A 222 -15.43 -11.07 -8.12
N SER A 223 -16.33 -10.51 -7.29
CA SER A 223 -16.95 -9.19 -7.49
C SER A 223 -16.25 -8.04 -6.76
N TRP A 224 -15.18 -8.32 -6.00
CA TRP A 224 -14.46 -7.29 -5.24
C TRP A 224 -13.47 -6.53 -6.13
N SER A 225 -13.34 -5.23 -5.90
CA SER A 225 -12.42 -4.37 -6.64
C SER A 225 -11.74 -3.37 -5.73
N ALA A 226 -10.41 -3.36 -5.79
CA ALA A 226 -9.59 -2.39 -5.07
C ALA A 226 -9.92 -0.95 -5.53
N ALA A 227 -10.11 -0.74 -6.84
CA ALA A 227 -10.48 0.57 -7.38
C ALA A 227 -11.84 1.06 -6.86
N LYS A 228 -12.85 0.18 -6.80
CA LYS A 228 -14.17 0.53 -6.24
C LYS A 228 -14.10 0.81 -4.75
N GLN A 229 -13.29 0.07 -3.99
CA GLN A 229 -13.09 0.34 -2.56
C GLN A 229 -12.49 1.73 -2.35
N ILE A 230 -11.45 2.09 -3.11
CA ILE A 230 -10.85 3.42 -3.04
C ILE A 230 -11.84 4.52 -3.46
N GLN A 231 -12.61 4.31 -4.53
CA GLN A 231 -13.65 5.24 -4.94
C GLN A 231 -14.73 5.42 -3.86
N ALA A 232 -15.14 4.34 -3.21
CA ALA A 232 -16.11 4.41 -2.13
C ALA A 232 -15.52 5.10 -0.89
N MET A 233 -14.23 4.93 -0.60
CA MET A 233 -13.55 5.67 0.47
C MET A 233 -13.46 7.18 0.18
N SER A 234 -13.27 7.57 -1.08
CA SER A 234 -13.21 8.99 -1.47
C SER A 234 -14.59 9.64 -1.55
N SER A 235 -15.65 8.84 -1.69
CA SER A 235 -17.03 9.33 -1.61
C SER A 235 -17.28 10.02 -0.26
N ASN A 236 -18.02 11.12 -0.29
CA ASN A 236 -18.36 11.94 0.88
C ASN A 236 -17.16 12.53 1.65
N LEU A 237 -15.93 12.47 1.10
CA LEU A 237 -14.78 13.14 1.67
C LEU A 237 -14.77 14.61 1.21
N ALA A 238 -15.37 15.48 2.02
CA ALA A 238 -15.45 16.91 1.75
C ALA A 238 -14.66 17.71 2.78
N ALA A 239 -13.97 18.74 2.32
CA ALA A 239 -13.27 19.67 3.19
C ALA A 239 -14.25 20.38 4.14
N PRO A 240 -13.91 20.52 5.44
CA PRO A 240 -14.71 21.29 6.37
C PRO A 240 -14.88 22.74 5.91
N ARG A 241 -16.02 23.34 6.26
CA ARG A 241 -16.25 24.77 5.97
C ARG A 241 -15.43 25.63 6.94
N GLY A 242 -15.14 26.87 6.55
CA GLY A 242 -14.40 27.81 7.39
C GLY A 242 -15.09 27.99 8.76
N GLY A 243 -14.40 27.61 9.83
CA GLY A 243 -14.91 27.65 11.21
C GLY A 243 -15.18 26.27 11.86
N GLU A 244 -15.17 25.17 11.11
CA GLU A 244 -15.41 23.82 11.64
C GLU A 244 -14.11 23.15 12.17
N THR A 245 -13.54 23.68 13.25
CA THR A 245 -12.26 23.19 13.82
C THR A 245 -12.35 21.75 14.35
N THR A 246 -13.53 21.32 14.80
CA THR A 246 -13.78 19.94 15.28
C THR A 246 -13.81 18.90 14.16
N ALA A 247 -14.18 19.30 12.93
CA ALA A 247 -14.21 18.43 11.75
C ALA A 247 -12.82 18.19 11.15
N LEU A 248 -11.91 19.15 11.32
CA LEU A 248 -10.62 19.16 10.63
C LEU A 248 -9.74 17.93 10.94
N PRO A 249 -9.57 17.47 12.19
CA PRO A 249 -8.84 16.23 12.48
C PRO A 249 -9.38 15.00 11.73
N VAL A 250 -10.71 14.84 11.70
CA VAL A 250 -11.38 13.70 11.06
C VAL A 250 -11.20 13.74 9.55
N TYR A 251 -11.27 14.95 8.98
CA TYR A 251 -10.99 15.17 7.57
C TYR A 251 -9.53 14.86 7.20
N ILE A 252 -8.56 15.35 7.98
CA ILE A 252 -7.14 15.08 7.78
C ILE A 252 -6.87 13.58 7.81
N MET A 253 -7.32 12.88 8.85
CA MET A 253 -7.06 11.43 8.93
C MET A 253 -7.80 10.62 7.90
N SER A 254 -9.04 10.99 7.54
CA SER A 254 -9.75 10.31 6.44
C SER A 254 -8.99 10.47 5.12
N THR A 255 -8.37 11.63 4.90
CA THR A 255 -7.54 11.93 3.73
C THR A 255 -6.23 11.14 3.75
N VAL A 256 -5.53 11.12 4.89
CA VAL A 256 -4.30 10.36 5.09
C VAL A 256 -4.55 8.86 4.90
N LEU A 257 -5.62 8.32 5.48
CA LEU A 257 -6.03 6.93 5.30
C LEU A 257 -6.32 6.60 3.82
N LEU A 258 -7.10 7.44 3.14
CA LEU A 258 -7.41 7.28 1.72
C LEU A 258 -6.13 7.27 0.87
N PHE A 259 -5.22 8.22 1.08
CA PHE A 259 -3.97 8.32 0.35
C PHE A 259 -3.10 7.07 0.55
N VAL A 260 -2.92 6.62 1.79
CA VAL A 260 -2.09 5.45 2.11
C VAL A 260 -2.66 4.19 1.45
N MET A 261 -3.96 3.95 1.58
CA MET A 261 -4.62 2.80 0.97
C MET A 261 -4.53 2.84 -0.56
N TRP A 262 -4.70 4.02 -1.17
CA TRP A 262 -4.56 4.18 -2.61
C TRP A 262 -3.12 3.94 -3.10
N ALA A 263 -2.13 4.47 -2.40
CA ALA A 263 -0.72 4.28 -2.76
C ALA A 263 -0.34 2.80 -2.72
N LEU A 264 -0.80 2.07 -1.69
CA LEU A 264 -0.61 0.61 -1.60
C LEU A 264 -1.27 -0.11 -2.77
N VAL A 265 -2.51 0.24 -3.13
CA VAL A 265 -3.23 -0.35 -4.27
C VAL A 265 -2.53 -0.06 -5.60
N ALA A 266 -2.00 1.15 -5.79
CA ALA A 266 -1.27 1.49 -7.00
C ALA A 266 0.05 0.69 -7.12
N ALA A 267 0.76 0.48 -6.02
CA ALA A 267 2.06 -0.18 -6.04
C ALA A 267 2.01 -1.70 -6.03
N ILE A 268 1.15 -2.29 -5.21
CA ILE A 268 1.12 -3.73 -4.95
C ILE A 268 -0.02 -4.36 -5.79
N PRO A 269 0.23 -5.48 -6.47
CA PRO A 269 -0.81 -6.15 -7.24
C PRO A 269 -2.01 -6.49 -6.35
N CYS A 270 -3.20 -6.07 -6.76
CA CYS A 270 -4.46 -6.47 -6.13
C CYS A 270 -5.56 -6.61 -7.19
N GLN A 271 -6.65 -7.29 -6.82
CA GLN A 271 -7.77 -7.59 -7.70
C GLN A 271 -8.52 -6.33 -8.18
N GLU A 272 -8.85 -6.28 -9.48
CA GLU A 272 -9.63 -5.24 -10.15
C GLU A 272 -9.19 -3.80 -9.79
N ARG A 273 -7.96 -3.44 -10.15
CA ARG A 273 -7.42 -2.08 -10.02
C ARG A 273 -7.74 -1.16 -11.20
N ASN A 274 -8.35 -1.69 -12.24
CA ASN A 274 -8.74 -0.89 -13.41
C ASN A 274 -9.71 0.22 -12.98
N GLY A 275 -9.43 1.46 -13.40
CA GLY A 275 -10.22 2.62 -12.99
C GLY A 275 -9.86 3.17 -11.60
N LEU A 276 -8.71 2.79 -11.02
CA LEU A 276 -8.17 3.46 -9.84
C LEU A 276 -8.09 4.97 -10.10
N THR A 277 -8.82 5.76 -9.30
CA THR A 277 -8.89 7.21 -9.50
C THR A 277 -7.50 7.84 -9.39
N ALA A 278 -7.15 8.68 -10.37
CA ALA A 278 -5.94 9.48 -10.37
C ALA A 278 -6.17 10.91 -9.86
N HIS A 279 -7.38 11.20 -9.35
CA HIS A 279 -7.76 12.50 -8.85
C HIS A 279 -8.42 12.37 -7.48
N PHE A 280 -7.84 13.05 -6.49
CA PHE A 280 -8.45 13.23 -5.18
C PHE A 280 -8.95 14.66 -5.01
N PRO A 281 -10.11 14.86 -4.35
CA PRO A 281 -10.58 16.19 -3.98
C PRO A 281 -9.78 16.70 -2.77
N LEU A 282 -8.48 16.97 -2.97
CA LEU A 282 -7.58 17.56 -1.97
C LEU A 282 -7.63 19.10 -2.09
N PRO A 283 -7.99 19.83 -1.03
CA PRO A 283 -7.99 21.28 -1.02
C PRO A 283 -6.56 21.79 -1.19
N ARG A 284 -6.32 22.52 -2.27
CA ARG A 284 -4.98 23.08 -2.56
C ARG A 284 -4.56 24.19 -1.58
N GLN A 285 -5.48 24.67 -0.77
CA GLN A 285 -5.29 25.80 0.15
C GLN A 285 -4.84 25.37 1.56
N VAL A 286 -4.80 24.07 1.86
CA VAL A 286 -4.38 23.61 3.19
C VAL A 286 -2.86 23.45 3.27
N THR A 287 -2.26 23.98 4.33
CA THR A 287 -0.80 23.97 4.55
C THR A 287 -0.27 22.58 4.84
N TRP A 288 -1.00 21.78 5.63
CA TRP A 288 -0.62 20.39 5.96
C TRP A 288 -0.65 19.44 4.76
N GLY A 289 -1.43 19.78 3.71
CA GLY A 289 -1.69 18.89 2.58
C GLY A 289 -0.70 19.01 1.42
N GLN A 290 0.17 20.03 1.39
CA GLN A 290 1.00 20.33 0.20
C GLN A 290 1.90 19.16 -0.20
N ALA A 291 2.61 18.57 0.76
CA ALA A 291 3.49 17.43 0.49
C ALA A 291 2.70 16.19 0.03
N LEU A 292 1.55 15.93 0.66
CA LEU A 292 0.66 14.83 0.29
C LEU A 292 0.09 15.01 -1.13
N ILE A 293 -0.31 16.23 -1.50
CA ILE A 293 -0.74 16.58 -2.86
C ILE A 293 0.39 16.30 -3.86
N GLY A 294 1.60 16.79 -3.59
CA GLY A 294 2.75 16.56 -4.47
C GLY A 294 3.12 15.09 -4.63
N LEU A 295 3.00 14.28 -3.58
CA LEU A 295 3.18 12.83 -3.65
C LEU A 295 2.08 12.18 -4.48
N HIS A 296 0.81 12.54 -4.24
CA HIS A 296 -0.32 12.03 -4.99
C HIS A 296 -0.18 12.34 -6.49
N GLU A 297 0.15 13.58 -6.86
CA GLU A 297 0.34 13.98 -8.26
C GLU A 297 1.44 13.16 -8.93
N LYS A 298 2.61 13.00 -8.29
CA LYS A 298 3.71 12.17 -8.82
C LYS A 298 3.31 10.71 -9.01
N ILE A 299 2.67 10.10 -8.01
CA ILE A 299 2.25 8.69 -8.09
C ILE A 299 1.14 8.53 -9.14
N ALA A 300 0.22 9.49 -9.25
CA ALA A 300 -0.85 9.47 -10.24
C ALA A 300 -0.33 9.62 -11.67
N GLU A 301 0.73 10.40 -11.89
CA GLU A 301 1.44 10.47 -13.17
C GLU A 301 2.09 9.14 -13.53
N GLU A 302 2.79 8.50 -12.60
CA GLU A 302 3.37 7.16 -12.81
C GLU A 302 2.29 6.11 -13.10
N TRP A 303 1.16 6.15 -12.38
CA TRP A 303 0.01 5.30 -12.63
C TRP A 303 -0.53 5.46 -14.05
N LYS A 304 -0.73 6.71 -14.52
CA LYS A 304 -1.20 7.00 -15.89
C LYS A 304 -0.24 6.52 -16.98
N LYS A 305 1.07 6.61 -16.74
CA LYS A 305 2.09 6.10 -17.68
C LYS A 305 2.01 4.58 -17.80
N LYS A 306 1.71 3.91 -16.69
CA LYS A 306 1.67 2.45 -16.57
C LYS A 306 0.34 1.83 -17.03
N GLU A 307 -0.80 2.51 -16.84
CA GLU A 307 -2.11 2.07 -17.34
C GLU A 307 -2.09 1.77 -18.86
N LYS A 308 -1.30 2.53 -19.63
CA LYS A 308 -1.16 2.35 -21.08
C LYS A 308 -0.33 1.12 -21.48
N LYS A 309 0.48 0.59 -20.57
CA LYS A 309 1.45 -0.50 -20.84
C LYS A 309 0.98 -1.87 -20.33
N GLY A 310 -0.03 -1.91 -19.45
CA GLY A 310 -0.51 -3.12 -18.76
C GLY A 310 0.53 -3.61 -17.77
N THR A 311 0.29 -3.50 -16.45
CA THR A 311 1.35 -3.79 -15.47
C THR A 311 0.89 -4.27 -14.11
N SER A 312 1.75 -5.13 -13.54
CA SER A 312 1.67 -5.77 -12.23
C SER A 312 1.78 -4.85 -11.00
N GLY A 313 1.89 -3.53 -11.18
CA GLY A 313 1.93 -2.51 -10.11
C GLY A 313 3.09 -1.53 -10.20
N LEU A 314 3.08 -0.50 -9.34
CA LEU A 314 4.11 0.54 -9.30
C LEU A 314 5.25 0.31 -8.31
N LEU A 315 5.26 -0.79 -7.53
CA LEU A 315 6.35 -1.10 -6.60
C LEU A 315 7.70 -1.12 -7.36
N GLU A 316 8.67 -0.31 -6.93
CA GLU A 316 9.91 -0.05 -7.66
C GLU A 316 10.67 -1.33 -7.99
N GLU A 317 10.81 -2.21 -7.01
CA GLU A 317 11.52 -3.47 -7.14
C GLU A 317 10.82 -4.41 -8.13
N VAL A 318 9.48 -4.40 -8.20
CA VAL A 318 8.70 -5.19 -9.17
C VAL A 318 8.95 -4.68 -10.58
N GLN A 319 8.94 -3.36 -10.78
CA GLN A 319 9.21 -2.77 -12.09
C GLN A 319 10.63 -3.07 -12.58
N ARG A 320 11.62 -3.02 -11.68
CA ARG A 320 13.01 -3.35 -12.03
C ARG A 320 13.14 -4.84 -12.36
N MET A 321 12.52 -5.72 -11.56
CA MET A 321 12.49 -7.16 -11.81
C MET A 321 11.89 -7.51 -13.17
N GLU A 322 10.74 -6.92 -13.50
CA GLU A 322 10.06 -7.11 -14.80
C GLU A 322 10.97 -6.74 -15.97
N LYS A 323 11.61 -5.56 -15.89
CA LYS A 323 12.52 -5.07 -16.93
C LYS A 323 13.71 -6.01 -17.15
N VAL A 324 14.41 -6.38 -16.08
CA VAL A 324 15.59 -7.24 -16.16
C VAL A 324 15.20 -8.65 -16.60
N ALA A 325 14.04 -9.16 -16.15
CA ALA A 325 13.52 -10.45 -16.59
C ALA A 325 13.27 -10.48 -18.10
N GLN A 326 12.69 -9.42 -18.67
CA GLN A 326 12.47 -9.32 -20.12
C GLN A 326 13.80 -9.36 -20.90
N THR A 327 14.80 -8.58 -20.47
CA THR A 327 16.14 -8.59 -21.08
C THR A 327 16.82 -9.95 -20.99
N LEU A 328 16.69 -10.65 -19.86
CA LEU A 328 17.28 -11.98 -19.68
C LEU A 328 16.56 -13.07 -20.49
N VAL A 329 15.27 -12.91 -20.79
CA VAL A 329 14.56 -13.80 -21.74
C VAL A 329 15.10 -13.61 -23.16
N GLU A 330 15.28 -12.37 -23.61
CA GLU A 330 15.84 -12.06 -24.93
C GLU A 330 17.27 -12.61 -25.09
N PHE A 331 18.08 -12.50 -24.04
CA PHE A 331 19.38 -13.15 -23.97
C PHE A 331 19.23 -14.68 -24.10
N ALA A 332 18.34 -15.30 -23.33
CA ALA A 332 18.18 -16.74 -23.35
C ALA A 332 17.67 -17.29 -24.70
N ASP A 333 16.92 -16.48 -25.46
CA ASP A 333 16.46 -16.81 -26.81
C ASP A 333 17.57 -16.77 -27.86
N SER A 334 18.55 -15.89 -27.67
CA SER A 334 19.67 -15.69 -28.59
C SER A 334 20.95 -16.43 -28.17
N PHE A 335 20.91 -17.18 -27.08
CA PHE A 335 22.07 -17.87 -26.52
C PHE A 335 22.63 -18.94 -27.48
N GLN A 336 23.95 -18.88 -27.70
CA GLN A 336 24.72 -19.87 -28.44
C GLN A 336 25.92 -20.30 -27.58
N PHE A 337 26.23 -21.58 -27.60
CA PHE A 337 27.38 -22.13 -26.88
C PHE A 337 28.53 -22.42 -27.87
N PRO A 338 29.79 -22.07 -27.54
CA PRO A 338 30.24 -21.37 -26.33
C PRO A 338 29.86 -19.88 -26.35
N MET A 339 29.67 -19.32 -25.16
CA MET A 339 29.31 -17.91 -24.98
C MET A 339 30.48 -16.99 -25.33
N GLU A 340 30.21 -15.92 -26.07
CA GLU A 340 31.17 -14.84 -26.36
C GLU A 340 31.46 -14.02 -25.09
N GLU A 341 32.71 -13.59 -24.90
CA GLU A 341 33.17 -12.91 -23.68
C GLU A 341 32.42 -11.59 -23.43
N ASP A 342 32.26 -10.75 -24.46
CA ASP A 342 31.50 -9.48 -24.36
C ASP A 342 30.04 -9.72 -23.91
N LYS A 343 29.37 -10.74 -24.47
CA LYS A 343 28.01 -11.13 -24.08
C LYS A 343 27.97 -11.70 -22.66
N ALA A 344 29.02 -12.39 -22.23
CA ALA A 344 29.11 -12.94 -20.89
C ALA A 344 29.14 -11.82 -19.84
N ASP A 345 29.90 -10.75 -20.11
CA ASP A 345 29.98 -9.59 -19.22
C ASP A 345 28.66 -8.81 -19.17
N GLU A 346 28.01 -8.58 -20.31
CA GLU A 346 26.69 -7.94 -20.35
C GLU A 346 25.64 -8.71 -19.55
N VAL A 347 25.59 -10.03 -19.72
CA VAL A 347 24.66 -10.91 -18.99
C VAL A 347 24.99 -10.95 -17.51
N ALA A 348 26.28 -10.97 -17.13
CA ALA A 348 26.69 -10.93 -15.73
C ALA A 348 26.17 -9.67 -15.02
N VAL A 349 26.17 -8.51 -15.70
CA VAL A 349 25.59 -7.27 -15.16
C VAL A 349 24.08 -7.42 -14.94
N GLN A 350 23.34 -7.96 -15.92
CA GLN A 350 21.89 -8.16 -15.79
C GLN A 350 21.52 -9.17 -14.69
N VAL A 351 22.28 -10.26 -14.58
CA VAL A 351 22.09 -11.26 -13.53
C VAL A 351 22.38 -10.67 -12.15
N ALA A 352 23.45 -9.87 -12.02
CA ALA A 352 23.78 -9.17 -10.78
C ALA A 352 22.69 -8.16 -10.38
N GLU A 353 22.12 -7.44 -11.35
CA GLU A 353 20.97 -6.54 -11.12
C GLU A 353 19.74 -7.31 -10.62
N LEU A 354 19.39 -8.42 -11.27
CA LEU A 354 18.25 -9.25 -10.84
C LEU A 354 18.49 -9.84 -9.44
N ALA A 355 19.71 -10.28 -9.14
CA ALA A 355 20.10 -10.78 -7.83
C ALA A 355 19.96 -9.69 -6.76
N ASP A 356 20.34 -8.44 -7.06
CA ASP A 356 20.17 -7.30 -6.16
C ASP A 356 18.70 -7.01 -5.85
N VAL A 357 17.85 -7.03 -6.87
CA VAL A 357 16.41 -6.88 -6.69
C VAL A 357 15.84 -8.00 -5.82
N CYS A 358 16.24 -9.26 -6.07
CA CYS A 358 15.79 -10.40 -5.27
C CYS A 358 16.18 -10.26 -3.79
N ARG A 359 17.41 -9.81 -3.50
CA ARG A 359 17.87 -9.55 -2.12
C ARG A 359 17.06 -8.45 -1.44
N LYS A 360 16.87 -7.30 -2.11
CA LYS A 360 16.06 -6.19 -1.58
C LYS A 360 14.62 -6.62 -1.27
N MET A 361 14.04 -7.45 -2.13
CA MET A 361 12.71 -8.03 -1.91
C MET A 361 12.69 -9.03 -0.75
N GLU A 362 13.67 -9.92 -0.65
CA GLU A 362 13.78 -10.90 0.43
C GLU A 362 13.85 -10.23 1.81
N ASP A 363 14.69 -9.20 1.93
CA ASP A 363 14.85 -8.44 3.18
C ASP A 363 13.65 -7.52 3.47
N GLY A 364 12.97 -7.02 2.43
CA GLY A 364 11.99 -5.95 2.54
C GLY A 364 10.53 -6.38 2.63
N LEU A 365 10.13 -7.45 1.90
CA LEU A 365 8.71 -7.79 1.73
C LEU A 365 8.07 -8.31 3.02
N VAL A 366 8.80 -9.10 3.83
CA VAL A 366 8.28 -9.63 5.09
C VAL A 366 8.04 -8.51 6.11
N PRO A 367 9.00 -7.60 6.37
CA PRO A 367 8.76 -6.44 7.22
C PRO A 367 7.62 -5.55 6.72
N LEU A 368 7.51 -5.34 5.40
CA LEU A 368 6.41 -4.58 4.82
C LEU A 368 5.05 -5.24 5.12
N GLN A 369 4.94 -6.56 4.92
CA GLN A 369 3.71 -7.30 5.23
C GLN A 369 3.34 -7.23 6.71
N GLN A 370 4.33 -7.29 7.60
CA GLN A 370 4.13 -7.13 9.04
C GLN A 370 3.61 -5.74 9.40
N GLN A 371 4.15 -4.68 8.80
CA GLN A 371 3.66 -3.31 8.99
C GLN A 371 2.24 -3.12 8.45
N VAL A 372 1.89 -3.70 7.30
CA VAL A 372 0.50 -3.69 6.80
C VAL A 372 -0.44 -4.36 7.81
N ARG A 373 -0.03 -5.47 8.43
CA ARG A 373 -0.79 -6.10 9.52
C ARG A 373 -0.85 -5.25 10.79
N GLU A 374 0.19 -4.51 11.12
CA GLU A 374 0.14 -3.56 12.23
C GLU A 374 -0.90 -2.46 11.97
N VAL A 375 -0.89 -1.87 10.77
CA VAL A 375 -1.89 -0.89 10.33
C VAL A 375 -3.30 -1.47 10.42
N PHE A 376 -3.51 -2.69 9.94
CA PHE A 376 -4.80 -3.40 10.07
C PHE A 376 -5.26 -3.45 11.54
N HIS A 377 -4.42 -3.93 12.45
CA HIS A 377 -4.78 -4.05 13.86
C HIS A 377 -5.00 -2.70 14.55
N ARG A 378 -4.25 -1.66 14.15
CA ARG A 378 -4.45 -0.30 14.64
C ARG A 378 -5.80 0.25 14.21
N ILE A 379 -6.20 0.06 12.94
CA ILE A 379 -7.51 0.46 12.45
C ILE A 379 -8.63 -0.27 13.20
N VAL A 380 -8.50 -1.60 13.43
CA VAL A 380 -9.48 -2.36 14.23
C VAL A 380 -9.62 -1.80 15.64
N ARG A 381 -8.50 -1.51 16.32
CA ARG A 381 -8.51 -0.96 17.68
C ARG A 381 -9.12 0.45 17.72
N SER A 382 -8.70 1.32 16.81
CA SER A 382 -9.22 2.69 16.67
C SER A 382 -10.73 2.70 16.44
N ARG A 383 -11.21 1.80 15.57
CA ARG A 383 -12.64 1.57 15.32
C ARG A 383 -13.39 1.15 16.59
N ALA A 384 -12.84 0.23 17.37
CA ALA A 384 -13.44 -0.22 18.63
C ALA A 384 -13.54 0.94 19.64
N GLU A 385 -12.46 1.70 19.82
CA GLU A 385 -12.43 2.86 20.72
C GLU A 385 -13.49 3.91 20.33
N VAL A 386 -13.67 4.20 19.04
CA VAL A 386 -14.71 5.12 18.55
C VAL A 386 -16.12 4.59 18.81
N LEU A 387 -16.36 3.29 18.61
CA LEU A 387 -17.65 2.66 18.88
C LEU A 387 -18.01 2.67 20.36
N ASP A 388 -17.02 2.48 21.25
CA ASP A 388 -17.21 2.56 22.69
C ASP A 388 -17.64 3.97 23.13
N VAL A 389 -17.08 5.01 22.50
CA VAL A 389 -17.50 6.41 22.73
C VAL A 389 -18.96 6.61 22.28
N LEU A 390 -19.34 6.11 21.10
CA LEU A 390 -20.71 6.22 20.60
C LEU A 390 -21.72 5.48 21.50
N ASP A 391 -21.35 4.30 22.02
CA ASP A 391 -22.18 3.55 22.98
C ASP A 391 -22.38 4.32 24.29
N GLN A 392 -21.34 4.98 24.80
CA GLN A 392 -21.46 5.85 25.98
C GLN A 392 -22.45 7.00 25.75
N VAL A 393 -22.38 7.64 24.57
CA VAL A 393 -23.32 8.72 24.18
C VAL A 393 -24.75 8.19 24.06
N GLY A 394 -24.95 6.99 23.51
CA GLY A 394 -26.26 6.34 23.44
C GLY A 394 -26.86 6.06 24.82
N LYS A 395 -26.04 5.63 25.79
CA LYS A 395 -26.47 5.43 27.18
C LYS A 395 -26.83 6.74 27.87
N MET A 396 -26.08 7.81 27.63
CA MET A 396 -26.35 9.15 28.21
C MET A 396 -27.64 9.79 27.68
N SER A 397 -28.05 9.45 26.47
CA SER A 397 -29.25 10.01 25.80
C SER A 397 -30.53 9.20 26.04
N SER A 398 -30.44 8.02 26.68
CA SER A 398 -31.61 7.21 27.01
C SER A 398 -32.39 7.81 28.19
N PRO A 399 -33.69 8.12 28.05
CA PRO A 399 -34.47 8.68 29.15
C PRO A 399 -34.58 7.67 30.28
N VAL A 400 -34.27 8.10 31.51
CA VAL A 400 -34.51 7.30 32.72
C VAL A 400 -36.03 7.18 32.89
N PRO A 401 -36.62 5.97 32.87
CA PRO A 401 -38.02 5.81 33.17
C PRO A 401 -38.25 6.20 34.64
N TYR A 402 -39.00 7.29 34.85
CA TYR A 402 -39.51 7.70 36.16
C TYR A 402 -40.82 6.99 36.47
#